data_AF-A0A955PUH1-F1
#
_entry.id   AF-A0A955PUH1-F1
#
_cell.length_a   1.000
_cell.length_b   1.000
_cell.length_c   1.000
_cell.angle_alpha   90.00
_cell.angle_beta   90.00
_cell.angle_gamma   90.00
#
_symmetry.space_group_name_H-M   'P 1'
#
loop_
_entity.id
_entity.type
_entity.pdbx_description
1 polymer ?
#
loop_
_entity_poly.entity_id
_entity_poly.type
_entity_poly.pdbx_seq_one_letter_code
_entity_poly.pdbx_strand_id
1 'polypeptide(L)'
;MFIKSYSDIQQNLAEACKWAGIIQGRANDYQKHLEQLHVENSKSREALLCIADLMDILDIYETWKVNDNNFPGIRDRIREVIEKGPILPEEENIEIADNRARNDLFVYLFAGKLIQAGVQVLSIDGITGDNYRTISHGDIVSTFQNEEIAIECKRPQKPTTIDSCARKAWTQIQKSGRKGCMALDCSKAIHPPGTLLDFSNDDEARNTLLDQIEIDIVPKIKSHLNQNVFGAFLMVSVPGMKNFKESAILSSNGTPFKQYTPFRVSTMLVASNERIGEKHPFMKWVFNRLKSSQGPFGFLEQRRETNP
;
A
#
# COMPACT_ATOMS: atom_id res chain seq x y z
N MET A 1 -1.38 6.54 -10.23
CA MET A 1 -1.32 6.11 -11.64
C MET A 1 -2.74 6.09 -12.20
N PHE A 2 -3.04 6.85 -13.27
CA PHE A 2 -4.31 6.69 -14.00
C PHE A 2 -4.09 5.58 -15.03
N ILE A 3 -4.58 4.38 -14.76
CA ILE A 3 -4.59 3.32 -15.76
C ILE A 3 -5.64 3.69 -16.80
N LYS A 4 -5.22 3.91 -18.05
CA LYS A 4 -6.09 4.41 -19.12
C LYS A 4 -6.72 3.28 -19.95
N SER A 5 -6.20 2.06 -19.86
CA SER A 5 -6.76 0.87 -20.52
C SER A 5 -6.18 -0.43 -19.97
N TYR A 6 -6.84 -1.55 -20.25
CA TYR A 6 -6.34 -2.90 -19.96
C TYR A 6 -4.96 -3.18 -20.60
N SER A 7 -4.77 -2.74 -21.85
CA SER A 7 -3.49 -2.85 -22.56
C SER A 7 -2.35 -2.13 -21.85
N ASP A 8 -2.62 -1.00 -21.21
CA ASP A 8 -1.59 -0.28 -20.44
C ASP A 8 -1.14 -1.11 -19.22
N ILE A 9 -2.06 -1.81 -18.56
CA ILE A 9 -1.72 -2.70 -17.43
C ILE A 9 -0.79 -3.81 -17.91
N GLN A 10 -1.13 -4.47 -19.02
CA GLN A 10 -0.32 -5.55 -19.56
C GLN A 10 1.07 -5.08 -19.98
N GLN A 11 1.16 -3.94 -20.68
CA GLN A 11 2.45 -3.37 -21.08
C GLN A 11 3.29 -3.01 -19.86
N ASN A 12 2.71 -2.31 -18.87
CA ASN A 12 3.44 -1.92 -17.66
C ASN A 12 3.88 -3.14 -16.85
N LEU A 13 3.08 -4.22 -16.81
CA LEU A 13 3.47 -5.47 -16.18
C LEU A 13 4.67 -6.11 -16.89
N ALA A 14 4.64 -6.17 -18.22
CA ALA A 14 5.76 -6.72 -19.00
C ALA A 14 7.05 -5.90 -18.76
N GLU A 15 6.95 -4.58 -18.71
CA GLU A 15 8.07 -3.71 -18.36
C GLU A 15 8.57 -3.94 -16.92
N ALA A 16 7.66 -4.06 -15.95
CA ALA A 16 7.98 -4.34 -14.56
C ALA A 16 8.69 -5.69 -14.39
N CYS A 17 8.21 -6.74 -15.06
CA CYS A 17 8.85 -8.06 -15.06
C CYS A 17 10.23 -8.01 -15.69
N LYS A 18 10.37 -7.33 -16.85
CA LYS A 18 11.66 -7.15 -17.51
C LYS A 18 12.64 -6.36 -16.64
N TRP A 19 12.19 -5.30 -15.97
CA TRP A 19 12.99 -4.56 -15.00
C TRP A 19 13.36 -5.44 -13.82
N ALA A 20 12.44 -6.14 -13.17
CA ALA A 20 12.81 -7.01 -12.05
C ALA A 20 13.67 -8.22 -12.47
N GLY A 21 13.73 -8.57 -13.77
CA GLY A 21 14.41 -9.75 -14.27
C GLY A 21 13.61 -11.04 -14.02
N ILE A 22 12.29 -10.92 -13.93
CA ILE A 22 11.37 -12.01 -13.65
C ILE A 22 11.03 -12.69 -14.98
N ILE A 23 11.48 -13.93 -15.13
CA ILE A 23 11.25 -14.74 -16.34
C ILE A 23 10.06 -15.71 -16.12
N GLN A 24 9.79 -16.06 -14.86
CA GLN A 24 8.77 -17.02 -14.44
C GLN A 24 8.27 -16.71 -13.02
N GLY A 25 7.11 -17.25 -12.63
CA GLY A 25 6.50 -17.07 -11.31
C GLY A 25 5.15 -16.36 -11.36
N ARG A 26 4.66 -15.89 -10.19
CA ARG A 26 3.29 -15.35 -10.01
C ARG A 26 2.89 -14.26 -10.99
N ALA A 27 3.84 -13.49 -11.52
CA ALA A 27 3.56 -12.43 -12.48
C ALA A 27 3.01 -12.96 -13.82
N ASN A 28 3.44 -14.15 -14.27
CA ASN A 28 2.87 -14.81 -15.45
C ASN A 28 1.43 -15.27 -15.18
N ASP A 29 1.15 -15.76 -13.97
CA ASP A 29 -0.20 -16.15 -13.56
C ASP A 29 -1.13 -14.93 -13.49
N TYR A 30 -0.62 -13.77 -13.03
CA TYR A 30 -1.38 -12.52 -13.04
C TYR A 30 -1.75 -12.07 -14.45
N GLN A 31 -0.87 -12.24 -15.45
CA GLN A 31 -1.21 -11.94 -16.85
C GLN A 31 -2.38 -12.81 -17.33
N LYS A 32 -2.36 -14.11 -17.03
CA LYS A 32 -3.46 -15.03 -17.36
C LYS A 32 -4.78 -14.63 -16.68
N HIS A 33 -4.74 -14.27 -15.40
CA HIS A 33 -5.94 -13.85 -14.66
C HIS A 33 -6.49 -12.49 -15.13
N LEU A 34 -5.63 -11.57 -15.55
CA LEU A 34 -6.04 -10.34 -16.21
C LEU A 34 -6.80 -10.64 -17.52
N GLU A 35 -6.31 -11.57 -18.33
CA GLU A 35 -6.97 -11.96 -19.59
C GLU A 35 -8.37 -12.55 -19.32
N GLN A 36 -8.51 -13.40 -18.30
CA GLN A 36 -9.80 -13.93 -17.86
C GLN A 36 -10.78 -12.82 -17.44
N LEU A 37 -10.33 -11.83 -16.65
CA LEU A 37 -11.16 -10.68 -16.28
C LEU A 37 -11.65 -9.88 -17.47
N HIS A 38 -10.78 -9.66 -18.46
CA HIS A 38 -11.08 -8.81 -19.59
C HIS A 38 -11.98 -9.49 -20.62
N VAL A 39 -11.69 -10.75 -20.96
CA VAL A 39 -12.37 -11.50 -22.03
C VAL A 39 -13.65 -12.17 -21.51
N GLU A 40 -13.62 -12.72 -20.31
CA GLU A 40 -14.73 -13.54 -19.79
C GLU A 40 -15.69 -12.74 -18.91
N ASN A 41 -15.39 -11.46 -18.63
CA ASN A 41 -16.07 -10.63 -17.63
C ASN A 41 -16.19 -11.36 -16.28
N SER A 42 -15.27 -12.28 -16.02
CA SER A 42 -15.28 -13.16 -14.87
C SER A 42 -14.79 -12.37 -13.67
N LYS A 43 -15.70 -12.00 -12.78
CA LYS A 43 -15.38 -11.42 -11.46
C LYS A 43 -14.97 -12.51 -10.47
N SER A 44 -14.22 -13.51 -10.92
CA SER A 44 -13.74 -14.56 -10.03
C SER A 44 -12.88 -13.93 -8.94
N ARG A 45 -12.97 -14.47 -7.73
CA ARG A 45 -12.32 -13.90 -6.54
C ARG A 45 -10.80 -13.85 -6.76
N GLU A 46 -10.25 -14.85 -7.42
CA GLU A 46 -8.83 -15.02 -7.78
C GLU A 46 -8.37 -13.89 -8.67
N ALA A 47 -9.17 -13.54 -9.67
CA ALA A 47 -8.81 -12.50 -10.61
C ALA A 47 -8.76 -11.12 -9.92
N LEU A 48 -9.66 -10.89 -8.95
CA LEU A 48 -9.66 -9.68 -8.12
C LEU A 48 -8.45 -9.58 -7.19
N LEU A 49 -8.05 -10.71 -6.61
CA LEU A 49 -6.83 -10.83 -5.82
C LEU A 49 -5.58 -10.54 -6.67
N CYS A 50 -5.55 -11.08 -7.88
CA CYS A 50 -4.47 -10.85 -8.84
C CYS A 50 -4.35 -9.37 -9.22
N ILE A 51 -5.47 -8.66 -9.44
CA ILE A 51 -5.44 -7.22 -9.70
C ILE A 51 -4.79 -6.48 -8.52
N ALA A 52 -5.17 -6.79 -7.28
CA ALA A 52 -4.64 -6.07 -6.12
C ALA A 52 -3.11 -6.22 -6.00
N ASP A 53 -2.61 -7.46 -6.06
CA ASP A 53 -1.18 -7.75 -5.97
C ASP A 53 -0.41 -7.16 -7.18
N LEU A 54 -1.01 -7.22 -8.37
CA LEU A 54 -0.44 -6.62 -9.57
C LEU A 54 -0.23 -5.11 -9.42
N MET A 55 -1.22 -4.40 -8.88
CA MET A 55 -1.10 -2.95 -8.70
C MET A 55 0.01 -2.57 -7.72
N ASP A 56 0.25 -3.39 -6.70
CA ASP A 56 1.40 -3.22 -5.79
C ASP A 56 2.73 -3.42 -6.53
N ILE A 57 2.82 -4.42 -7.41
CA ILE A 57 4.01 -4.66 -8.27
C ILE A 57 4.26 -3.47 -9.20
N LEU A 58 3.22 -2.97 -9.88
CA LEU A 58 3.35 -1.84 -10.79
C LEU A 58 3.79 -0.57 -10.06
N ASP A 59 3.25 -0.30 -8.86
CA ASP A 59 3.69 0.84 -8.05
C ASP A 59 5.15 0.69 -7.61
N ILE A 60 5.59 -0.52 -7.25
CA ILE A 60 6.99 -0.79 -6.93
C ILE A 60 7.87 -0.53 -8.15
N TYR A 61 7.51 -1.03 -9.33
CA TYR A 61 8.26 -0.75 -10.55
C TYR A 61 8.35 0.77 -10.81
N GLU A 62 7.24 1.49 -10.78
CA GLU A 62 7.25 2.94 -11.03
C GLU A 62 8.07 3.73 -10.00
N THR A 63 8.04 3.30 -8.74
CA THR A 63 8.81 3.94 -7.67
C THR A 63 10.30 3.64 -7.75
N TRP A 64 10.68 2.44 -8.19
CA TRP A 64 12.06 1.96 -8.13
C TRP A 64 12.84 2.03 -9.43
N LYS A 65 12.20 2.02 -10.61
CA LYS A 65 12.90 1.96 -11.91
C LYS A 65 13.90 3.10 -12.18
N VAL A 66 13.80 4.21 -11.45
CA VAL A 66 14.74 5.34 -11.52
C VAL A 66 15.60 5.51 -10.26
N ASN A 67 15.34 4.74 -9.19
CA ASN A 67 15.93 4.92 -7.87
C ASN A 67 16.73 3.70 -7.38
N ASP A 68 16.62 2.56 -8.06
CA ASP A 68 17.26 1.30 -7.66
C ASP A 68 18.79 1.40 -7.53
N ASN A 69 19.43 2.17 -8.40
CA ASN A 69 20.87 2.41 -8.36
C ASN A 69 21.34 3.11 -7.06
N ASN A 70 20.46 3.84 -6.36
CA ASN A 70 20.80 4.51 -5.10
C ASN A 70 20.87 3.55 -3.90
N PHE A 71 20.39 2.31 -4.07
CA PHE A 71 20.33 1.27 -3.05
C PHE A 71 20.84 -0.06 -3.63
N PRO A 72 22.17 -0.26 -3.70
CA PRO A 72 22.74 -1.45 -4.31
C PRO A 72 22.15 -2.76 -3.76
N GLY A 73 21.60 -3.59 -4.66
CA GLY A 73 20.95 -4.87 -4.31
C GLY A 73 19.44 -4.80 -4.04
N ILE A 74 18.83 -3.61 -3.99
CA ILE A 74 17.37 -3.48 -3.75
C ILE A 74 16.54 -4.15 -4.85
N ARG A 75 16.99 -4.05 -6.10
CA ARG A 75 16.33 -4.67 -7.25
C ARG A 75 16.28 -6.19 -7.12
N ASP A 76 17.37 -6.81 -6.66
CA ASP A 76 17.42 -8.25 -6.43
C ASP A 76 16.48 -8.68 -5.29
N ARG A 77 16.41 -7.89 -4.21
CA ARG A 77 15.45 -8.14 -3.12
C ARG A 77 14.00 -8.02 -3.55
N ILE A 78 13.68 -6.97 -4.30
CA ILE A 78 12.35 -6.78 -4.89
C ILE A 78 12.02 -7.95 -5.81
N ARG A 79 12.95 -8.38 -6.67
CA ARG A 79 12.78 -9.58 -7.51
C ARG A 79 12.45 -10.80 -6.65
N GLU A 80 13.26 -11.10 -5.62
CA GLU A 80 13.05 -12.26 -4.75
C GLU A 80 11.65 -12.28 -4.13
N VAL A 81 11.19 -11.13 -3.62
CA VAL A 81 9.88 -11.00 -3.01
C VAL A 81 8.75 -11.15 -4.03
N ILE A 82 8.93 -10.63 -5.25
CA ILE A 82 7.94 -10.78 -6.31
C ILE A 82 7.94 -12.21 -6.88
N GLU A 83 9.07 -12.89 -7.01
CA GLU A 83 9.14 -14.26 -7.53
C GLU A 83 8.63 -15.29 -6.53
N LYS A 84 9.04 -15.17 -5.25
CA LYS A 84 8.77 -16.19 -4.21
C LYS A 84 7.48 -15.94 -3.43
N GLY A 85 6.83 -14.79 -3.60
CA GLY A 85 5.59 -14.47 -2.92
C GLY A 85 4.48 -15.47 -3.29
N PRO A 86 3.74 -16.04 -2.32
CA PRO A 86 2.66 -16.96 -2.65
C PRO A 86 1.55 -16.24 -3.41
N ILE A 87 1.08 -16.85 -4.50
CA ILE A 87 -0.23 -16.53 -5.10
C ILE A 87 -1.25 -16.72 -3.99
N LEU A 88 -2.20 -15.80 -3.83
CA LEU A 88 -3.29 -15.94 -2.85
C LEU A 88 -4.27 -17.02 -3.34
N PRO A 89 -4.27 -18.26 -2.81
CA PRO A 89 -5.31 -19.23 -3.17
C PRO A 89 -6.65 -18.79 -2.58
N GLU A 90 -7.74 -19.26 -3.19
CA GLU A 90 -9.13 -19.06 -2.74
C GLU A 90 -9.35 -19.34 -1.25
N GLU A 91 -8.65 -20.37 -0.75
CA GLU A 91 -8.76 -20.88 0.61
C GLU A 91 -7.53 -20.53 1.46
N GLU A 92 -6.82 -19.44 1.17
CA GLU A 92 -5.63 -19.10 1.95
C GLU A 92 -5.96 -19.04 3.44
N ASN A 93 -5.43 -20.00 4.18
CA ASN A 93 -5.52 -19.96 5.62
C ASN A 93 -4.52 -18.89 6.11
N ILE A 94 -5.05 -17.68 6.28
CA ILE A 94 -4.33 -16.51 6.78
C ILE A 94 -3.58 -16.80 8.10
N GLU A 95 -3.99 -17.82 8.85
CA GLU A 95 -3.35 -18.22 10.13
C GLU A 95 -2.05 -19.01 9.94
N ILE A 96 -1.85 -19.65 8.78
CA ILE A 96 -0.71 -20.53 8.49
C ILE A 96 0.15 -19.97 7.34
N ALA A 97 -0.40 -19.07 6.52
CA ALA A 97 0.31 -18.48 5.39
C ALA A 97 1.52 -17.64 5.84
N ASP A 98 2.70 -17.94 5.29
CA ASP A 98 3.88 -17.10 5.46
C ASP A 98 3.65 -15.73 4.80
N ASN A 99 3.45 -14.72 5.64
CA ASN A 99 3.17 -13.35 5.21
C ASN A 99 4.43 -12.51 5.03
N ARG A 100 5.63 -13.09 5.16
CA ARG A 100 6.89 -12.36 5.06
C ARG A 100 7.01 -11.62 3.72
N ALA A 101 6.88 -12.32 2.61
CA ALA A 101 6.98 -11.70 1.28
C ALA A 101 6.01 -10.52 1.09
N ARG A 102 4.79 -10.59 1.67
CA ARG A 102 3.81 -9.50 1.57
C ARG A 102 4.10 -8.31 2.47
N ASN A 103 4.71 -8.56 3.63
CA ASN A 103 5.23 -7.49 4.48
C ASN A 103 6.40 -6.80 3.79
N ASP A 104 7.35 -7.57 3.26
CA ASP A 104 8.53 -7.06 2.56
C ASP A 104 8.11 -6.25 1.31
N LEU A 105 7.10 -6.71 0.58
CA LEU A 105 6.50 -5.97 -0.54
C LEU A 105 5.98 -4.59 -0.09
N PHE A 106 5.32 -4.53 1.06
CA PHE A 106 4.86 -3.26 1.63
C PHE A 106 6.02 -2.35 2.05
N VAL A 107 7.11 -2.91 2.59
CA VAL A 107 8.34 -2.14 2.89
C VAL A 107 8.85 -1.45 1.62
N TYR A 108 9.03 -2.20 0.53
CA TYR A 108 9.55 -1.65 -0.72
C TYR A 108 8.60 -0.66 -1.38
N LEU A 109 7.29 -0.92 -1.32
CA LEU A 109 6.27 0.01 -1.80
C LEU A 109 6.31 1.33 -1.02
N PHE A 110 6.30 1.28 0.32
CA PHE A 110 6.30 2.47 1.14
C PHE A 110 7.60 3.27 1.01
N ALA A 111 8.75 2.59 1.03
CA ALA A 111 10.06 3.21 0.82
C ALA A 111 10.14 3.91 -0.54
N GLY A 112 9.68 3.25 -1.62
CA GLY A 112 9.63 3.83 -2.96
C GLY A 112 8.77 5.10 -3.00
N LYS A 113 7.60 5.10 -2.34
CA LYS A 113 6.74 6.28 -2.22
C LYS A 113 7.41 7.42 -1.45
N LEU A 114 8.12 7.12 -0.36
CA LEU A 114 8.88 8.12 0.39
C LEU A 114 9.95 8.78 -0.48
N ILE A 115 10.74 7.98 -1.21
CA ILE A 115 11.80 8.47 -2.11
C ILE A 115 11.21 9.35 -3.20
N GLN A 116 10.16 8.91 -3.89
CA GLN A 116 9.48 9.72 -4.92
C GLN A 116 8.93 11.04 -4.36
N ALA A 117 8.48 11.04 -3.11
CA ALA A 117 8.00 12.23 -2.42
C ALA A 117 9.15 13.18 -1.98
N GLY A 118 10.40 12.79 -2.21
CA GLY A 118 11.59 13.53 -1.81
C GLY A 118 11.89 13.43 -0.31
N VAL A 119 11.44 12.35 0.35
CA VAL A 119 11.87 12.00 1.70
C VAL A 119 13.22 11.30 1.61
N GLN A 120 14.18 11.73 2.42
CA GLN A 120 15.53 11.17 2.41
C GLN A 120 15.57 9.85 3.18
N VAL A 121 15.47 8.75 2.44
CA VAL A 121 15.63 7.39 2.95
C VAL A 121 17.12 7.02 2.98
N LEU A 122 17.57 6.49 4.11
CA LEU A 122 18.96 6.12 4.39
C LEU A 122 19.21 4.62 4.25
N SER A 123 18.27 3.79 4.70
CA SER A 123 18.34 2.33 4.54
C SER A 123 16.95 1.70 4.48
N ILE A 124 16.88 0.54 3.84
CA ILE A 124 15.65 -0.25 3.63
C ILE A 124 16.01 -1.71 3.79
N ASP A 125 15.41 -2.40 4.76
CA ASP A 125 15.61 -3.83 5.00
C ASP A 125 17.11 -4.22 5.04
N GLY A 126 17.90 -3.42 5.77
CA GLY A 126 19.34 -3.59 5.88
C GLY A 126 20.18 -3.17 4.66
N ILE A 127 19.56 -2.83 3.53
CA ILE A 127 20.24 -2.24 2.38
C ILE A 127 20.44 -0.75 2.63
N THR A 128 21.68 -0.32 2.66
CA THR A 128 22.04 1.09 2.85
C THR A 128 22.13 1.81 1.52
N GLY A 129 21.67 3.06 1.47
CA GLY A 129 21.90 3.92 0.32
C GLY A 129 23.36 4.38 0.23
N ASP A 130 23.79 4.87 -0.94
CA ASP A 130 25.19 5.18 -1.27
C ASP A 130 25.95 6.06 -0.25
N ASN A 131 25.22 6.91 0.48
CA ASN A 131 25.78 7.86 1.43
C ASN A 131 25.53 7.49 2.91
N TYR A 132 25.11 6.26 3.18
CA TYR A 132 24.80 5.78 4.53
C TYR A 132 25.62 4.52 4.85
N ARG A 133 26.37 4.54 5.95
CA ARG A 133 27.29 3.43 6.31
C ARG A 133 26.82 2.58 7.48
N THR A 134 25.78 3.03 8.17
CA THR A 134 25.28 2.31 9.35
C THR A 134 24.32 1.23 8.90
N ILE A 135 24.61 -0.02 9.25
CA ILE A 135 23.67 -1.11 9.02
C ILE A 135 22.49 -0.92 10.00
N SER A 136 21.29 -0.88 9.46
CA SER A 136 20.05 -0.87 10.26
C SER A 136 19.35 -2.23 10.15
N HIS A 137 18.72 -2.65 11.25
CA HIS A 137 17.85 -3.81 11.29
C HIS A 137 16.36 -3.43 11.27
N GLY A 138 16.04 -2.14 11.09
CA GLY A 138 14.67 -1.68 10.90
C GLY A 138 14.22 -1.79 9.45
N ASP A 139 12.90 -1.76 9.24
CA ASP A 139 12.32 -1.90 7.89
C ASP A 139 12.76 -0.74 6.98
N ILE A 140 12.65 0.52 7.47
CA ILE A 140 13.11 1.72 6.78
C ILE A 140 13.73 2.68 7.79
N VAL A 141 14.84 3.31 7.43
CA VAL A 141 15.40 4.46 8.16
C VAL A 141 15.39 5.69 7.25
N SER A 142 14.81 6.78 7.74
CA SER A 142 14.81 8.08 7.09
C SER A 142 15.64 9.07 7.91
N THR A 143 16.01 10.21 7.32
CA THR A 143 16.48 11.37 8.11
C THR A 143 15.49 12.52 8.08
N PHE A 144 15.43 13.26 9.17
CA PHE A 144 14.70 14.52 9.28
C PHE A 144 15.41 15.43 10.27
N GLN A 145 15.77 16.64 9.82
CA GLN A 145 16.53 17.60 10.64
C GLN A 145 17.82 16.99 11.23
N ASN A 146 18.49 16.15 10.45
CA ASN A 146 19.70 15.40 10.84
C ASN A 146 19.48 14.33 11.93
N GLU A 147 18.24 14.04 12.32
CA GLU A 147 17.90 12.90 13.18
C GLU A 147 17.52 11.69 12.33
N GLU A 148 18.00 10.50 12.71
CA GLU A 148 17.56 9.24 12.13
C GLU A 148 16.19 8.85 12.70
N ILE A 149 15.25 8.56 11.80
CA ILE A 149 13.89 8.18 12.12
C ILE A 149 13.66 6.75 11.65
N ALA A 150 13.32 5.87 12.59
CA ALA A 150 12.92 4.50 12.28
C ALA A 150 11.46 4.47 11.80
N ILE A 151 11.20 3.77 10.70
CA ILE A 151 9.85 3.51 10.21
C ILE A 151 9.67 2.00 10.18
N GLU A 152 8.75 1.49 10.99
CA GLU A 152 8.42 0.07 11.05
C GLU A 152 7.12 -0.22 10.30
N CYS A 153 7.23 -1.02 9.25
CA CYS A 153 6.19 -1.39 8.32
C CYS A 153 5.52 -2.70 8.75
N LYS A 154 4.20 -2.74 8.84
CA LYS A 154 3.45 -3.99 9.11
C LYS A 154 2.18 -4.05 8.28
N ARG A 155 1.72 -5.27 7.95
CA ARG A 155 0.50 -5.49 7.17
C ARG A 155 -0.49 -6.37 7.96
N PRO A 156 -1.31 -5.80 8.86
CA PRO A 156 -2.34 -6.57 9.54
C PRO A 156 -3.30 -7.23 8.53
N GLN A 157 -3.46 -8.55 8.65
CA GLN A 157 -4.28 -9.33 7.71
C GLN A 157 -5.76 -9.40 8.12
N LYS A 158 -6.06 -9.23 9.42
CA LYS A 158 -7.41 -9.27 9.99
C LYS A 158 -7.61 -8.08 10.95
N PRO A 159 -8.85 -7.59 11.15
CA PRO A 159 -9.16 -6.56 12.15
C PRO A 159 -8.66 -6.88 13.57
N THR A 160 -8.59 -8.16 13.93
CA THR A 160 -8.14 -8.64 15.25
C THR A 160 -6.62 -8.59 15.42
N THR A 161 -5.85 -8.53 14.32
CA THR A 161 -4.37 -8.55 14.34
C THR A 161 -3.73 -7.18 14.41
N ILE A 162 -4.52 -6.10 14.25
CA ILE A 162 -4.04 -4.71 14.20
C ILE A 162 -3.23 -4.35 15.44
N ASP A 163 -3.79 -4.55 16.64
CA ASP A 163 -3.12 -4.23 17.90
C ASP A 163 -1.79 -5.00 18.03
N SER A 164 -1.79 -6.29 17.73
CA SER A 164 -0.59 -7.11 17.80
C SER A 164 0.50 -6.66 16.81
N CYS A 165 0.11 -6.18 15.62
CA CYS A 165 1.03 -5.64 14.61
C CYS A 165 1.59 -4.28 15.05
N ALA A 166 0.75 -3.40 15.56
CA ALA A 166 1.17 -2.11 16.11
C ALA A 166 2.13 -2.30 17.29
N ARG A 167 1.85 -3.23 18.20
CA ARG A 167 2.73 -3.61 19.31
C ARG A 167 4.10 -4.12 18.82
N LYS A 168 4.13 -4.92 17.74
CA LYS A 168 5.39 -5.40 17.13
C LYS A 168 6.22 -4.23 16.58
N ALA A 169 5.61 -3.37 15.77
CA ALA A 169 6.26 -2.17 15.24
C ALA A 169 6.79 -1.27 16.36
N TRP A 170 5.96 -1.00 17.36
CA TRP A 170 6.34 -0.25 18.56
C TRP A 170 7.57 -0.86 19.25
N THR A 171 7.56 -2.18 19.49
CA THR A 171 8.66 -2.89 20.14
C THR A 171 9.95 -2.80 19.33
N GLN A 172 9.88 -2.90 18.00
CA GLN A 172 11.05 -2.78 17.12
C GLN A 172 11.63 -1.35 17.15
N ILE A 173 10.78 -0.32 17.12
CA ILE A 173 11.22 1.07 17.28
C ILE A 173 11.91 1.24 18.63
N GLN A 174 11.32 0.78 19.75
CA GLN A 174 11.96 0.88 21.06
C GLN A 174 13.32 0.17 21.11
N LYS A 175 13.41 -1.06 20.56
CA LYS A 175 14.67 -1.83 20.52
C LYS A 175 15.76 -1.16 19.67
N SER A 176 15.38 -0.37 18.67
CA SER A 176 16.33 0.35 17.83
C SER A 176 17.03 1.50 18.56
N GLY A 177 16.50 1.95 19.70
CA GLY A 177 16.98 3.13 20.43
C GLY A 177 16.69 4.47 19.74
N ARG A 178 15.99 4.46 18.59
CA ARG A 178 15.64 5.64 17.81
C ARG A 178 14.20 6.09 18.08
N LYS A 179 13.91 7.35 17.76
CA LYS A 179 12.53 7.79 17.53
C LYS A 179 12.02 7.22 16.21
N GLY A 180 10.71 7.06 16.10
CA GLY A 180 10.14 6.50 14.88
C GLY A 180 8.64 6.64 14.74
N CYS A 181 8.13 6.03 13.69
CA CYS A 181 6.70 5.89 13.44
C CYS A 181 6.39 4.53 12.83
N MET A 182 5.13 4.15 12.89
CA MET A 182 4.62 2.96 12.22
C MET A 182 4.18 3.32 10.80
N ALA A 183 4.32 2.38 9.88
CA ALA A 183 3.57 2.37 8.63
C ALA A 183 2.75 1.08 8.62
N LEU A 184 1.43 1.18 8.54
CA LEU A 184 0.53 0.03 8.57
C LEU A 184 -0.26 -0.02 7.26
N ASP A 185 -0.08 -1.09 6.49
CA ASP A 185 -1.01 -1.41 5.40
C ASP A 185 -2.22 -2.17 5.96
N CYS A 186 -3.30 -1.43 6.15
CA CYS A 186 -4.57 -1.90 6.70
C CYS A 186 -5.51 -2.45 5.62
N SER A 187 -5.08 -2.53 4.36
CA SER A 187 -5.95 -2.89 3.23
C SER A 187 -6.73 -4.19 3.47
N LYS A 188 -6.04 -5.25 3.88
CA LYS A 188 -6.66 -6.56 4.13
C LYS A 188 -7.48 -6.60 5.42
N ALA A 189 -7.09 -5.83 6.43
CA ALA A 189 -7.82 -5.75 7.67
C ALA A 189 -9.16 -5.03 7.49
N ILE A 190 -9.21 -4.01 6.64
CA ILE A 190 -10.44 -3.25 6.34
C ILE A 190 -11.27 -3.95 5.26
N HIS A 191 -10.61 -4.47 4.24
CA HIS A 191 -11.23 -5.06 3.08
C HIS A 191 -10.67 -6.46 2.85
N PRO A 192 -11.38 -7.52 3.31
CA PRO A 192 -10.90 -8.88 3.20
C PRO A 192 -10.53 -9.27 1.76
N PRO A 193 -9.54 -10.16 1.57
CA PRO A 193 -9.15 -10.62 0.24
C PRO A 193 -10.35 -11.19 -0.54
N GLY A 194 -10.53 -10.73 -1.78
CA GLY A 194 -11.49 -11.29 -2.71
C GLY A 194 -12.91 -10.72 -2.62
N THR A 195 -13.09 -9.66 -1.86
CA THR A 195 -14.23 -8.77 -2.05
C THR A 195 -13.83 -7.61 -2.96
N LEU A 196 -14.82 -6.97 -3.59
CA LEU A 196 -14.64 -5.75 -4.39
C LEU A 196 -15.26 -4.55 -3.69
N LEU A 197 -14.59 -3.41 -3.81
CA LEU A 197 -15.25 -2.13 -3.59
C LEU A 197 -15.92 -1.70 -4.90
N ASP A 198 -17.24 -1.87 -4.99
CA ASP A 198 -18.03 -1.28 -6.08
C ASP A 198 -18.32 0.19 -5.74
N PHE A 199 -17.99 1.11 -6.64
CA PHE A 199 -18.24 2.52 -6.42
C PHE A 199 -18.47 3.27 -7.74
N SER A 200 -19.18 4.39 -7.65
CA SER A 200 -19.46 5.29 -8.77
C SER A 200 -18.71 6.63 -8.65
N ASN A 201 -18.21 6.95 -7.44
CA ASN A 201 -17.49 8.18 -7.14
C ASN A 201 -16.22 7.87 -6.32
N ASP A 202 -15.06 8.28 -6.85
CA ASP A 202 -13.75 7.97 -6.27
C ASP A 202 -13.56 8.63 -4.89
N ASP A 203 -14.08 9.85 -4.71
CA ASP A 203 -13.93 10.61 -3.46
C ASP A 203 -14.84 10.06 -2.36
N GLU A 204 -16.05 9.63 -2.70
CA GLU A 204 -16.94 8.91 -1.78
C GLU A 204 -16.29 7.62 -1.30
N ALA A 205 -15.79 6.80 -2.21
CA ALA A 205 -15.11 5.55 -1.89
C ALA A 205 -13.88 5.77 -0.98
N ARG A 206 -13.07 6.81 -1.26
CA ARG A 206 -11.94 7.20 -0.40
C ARG A 206 -12.40 7.63 1.00
N ASN A 207 -13.46 8.43 1.08
CA ASN A 207 -14.00 8.90 2.36
C ASN A 207 -14.54 7.73 3.19
N THR A 208 -15.22 6.76 2.58
CA THR A 208 -15.66 5.54 3.27
C THR A 208 -14.48 4.78 3.87
N LEU A 209 -13.40 4.58 3.10
CA LEU A 209 -12.20 3.90 3.61
C LEU A 209 -11.51 4.71 4.72
N LEU A 210 -11.48 6.04 4.62
CA LEU A 210 -10.96 6.92 5.67
C LEU A 210 -11.76 6.80 6.96
N ASP A 211 -13.09 6.82 6.87
CA ASP A 211 -13.98 6.69 8.02
C ASP A 211 -13.78 5.31 8.70
N GLN A 212 -13.60 4.24 7.91
CA GLN A 212 -13.25 2.90 8.43
C GLN A 212 -11.89 2.88 9.13
N ILE A 213 -10.86 3.55 8.59
CA ILE A 213 -9.57 3.66 9.26
C ILE A 213 -9.72 4.36 10.62
N GLU A 214 -10.44 5.48 10.65
CA GLU A 214 -10.62 6.29 11.86
C GLU A 214 -11.38 5.50 12.94
N ILE A 215 -12.42 4.76 12.56
CA ILE A 215 -13.26 4.02 13.50
C ILE A 215 -12.61 2.69 13.94
N ASP A 216 -12.07 1.91 13.00
CA ASP A 216 -11.70 0.51 13.27
C ASP A 216 -10.21 0.31 13.60
N ILE A 217 -9.34 1.24 13.18
CA ILE A 217 -7.88 1.10 13.29
C ILE A 217 -7.31 2.03 14.34
N VAL A 218 -7.62 3.33 14.27
CA VAL A 218 -7.02 4.34 15.15
C VAL A 218 -7.16 4.00 16.65
N PRO A 219 -8.33 3.57 17.17
CA PRO A 219 -8.47 3.24 18.58
C PRO A 219 -7.55 2.10 19.03
N LYS A 220 -7.25 1.15 18.14
CA LYS A 220 -6.43 -0.04 18.44
C LYS A 220 -4.93 0.25 18.45
N ILE A 221 -4.49 1.33 17.82
CA ILE A 221 -3.06 1.67 17.75
C ILE A 221 -2.67 2.77 18.74
N LYS A 222 -3.65 3.52 19.25
CA LYS A 222 -3.43 4.74 20.05
C LYS A 222 -2.59 4.50 21.31
N SER A 223 -2.77 3.36 21.97
CA SER A 223 -1.99 2.97 23.15
C SER A 223 -0.50 2.75 22.87
N HIS A 224 -0.12 2.53 21.61
CA HIS A 224 1.26 2.32 21.18
C HIS A 224 1.94 3.61 20.66
N LEU A 225 1.22 4.73 20.61
CA LEU A 225 1.76 6.03 20.24
C LEU A 225 2.27 6.74 21.51
N ASN A 226 3.54 7.11 21.54
CA ASN A 226 4.19 7.72 22.71
C ASN A 226 5.34 8.65 22.27
N GLN A 227 6.12 9.17 23.21
CA GLN A 227 7.22 10.10 22.90
C GLN A 227 8.27 9.56 21.90
N ASN A 228 8.46 8.24 21.84
CA ASN A 228 9.42 7.57 20.95
C ASN A 228 8.76 7.06 19.66
N VAL A 229 7.44 6.83 19.67
CA VAL A 229 6.64 6.46 18.50
C VAL A 229 5.61 7.56 18.24
N PHE A 230 6.01 8.58 17.49
CA PHE A 230 5.26 9.82 17.39
C PHE A 230 4.01 9.73 16.49
N GLY A 231 3.86 8.66 15.71
CA GLY A 231 2.67 8.47 14.90
C GLY A 231 2.65 7.19 14.09
N ALA A 232 1.60 7.05 13.28
CA ALA A 232 1.42 5.98 12.33
C ALA A 232 0.87 6.49 10.99
N PHE A 233 1.43 6.02 9.88
CA PHE A 233 0.83 6.11 8.55
C PHE A 233 -0.07 4.90 8.37
N LEU A 234 -1.38 5.12 8.27
CA LEU A 234 -2.40 4.09 8.09
C LEU A 234 -2.84 4.11 6.64
N MET A 235 -2.39 3.12 5.87
CA MET A 235 -2.64 3.03 4.43
C MET A 235 -3.72 2.00 4.14
N VAL A 236 -4.59 2.32 3.20
CA VAL A 236 -5.55 1.38 2.63
C VAL A 236 -5.53 1.51 1.12
N SER A 237 -5.56 0.37 0.46
CA SER A 237 -5.48 0.23 -0.99
C SER A 237 -6.24 -1.02 -1.37
N VAL A 238 -7.46 -0.83 -1.86
CA VAL A 238 -8.40 -1.92 -2.13
C VAL A 238 -8.70 -2.00 -3.62
N PRO A 239 -8.76 -3.23 -4.19
CA PRO A 239 -9.28 -3.39 -5.54
C PRO A 239 -10.76 -2.99 -5.56
N GLY A 240 -11.14 -2.27 -6.59
CA GLY A 240 -12.50 -1.85 -6.79
C GLY A 240 -12.91 -1.91 -8.26
N MET A 241 -14.20 -1.90 -8.50
CA MET A 241 -14.75 -1.82 -9.85
C MET A 241 -15.49 -0.50 -9.98
N LYS A 242 -14.98 0.38 -10.83
CA LYS A 242 -15.62 1.65 -11.10
C LYS A 242 -16.77 1.44 -12.07
N ASN A 243 -17.98 1.79 -11.65
CA ASN A 243 -19.16 1.77 -12.51
C ASN A 243 -19.08 2.95 -13.49
N PHE A 244 -18.89 2.66 -14.78
CA PHE A 244 -19.11 3.67 -15.81
C PHE A 244 -20.61 3.78 -16.14
N LYS A 245 -21.00 4.90 -16.73
CA LYS A 245 -22.38 5.11 -17.22
C LYS A 245 -22.82 3.91 -18.06
N GLU A 246 -24.08 3.54 -17.92
CA GLU A 246 -24.72 2.46 -18.67
C GLU A 246 -24.41 2.60 -20.17
N SER A 247 -23.93 1.51 -20.78
CA SER A 247 -23.69 1.48 -22.22
C SER A 247 -24.99 1.72 -22.97
N ALA A 248 -24.94 2.47 -24.07
CA ALA A 248 -26.08 2.58 -24.98
C ALA A 248 -26.42 1.24 -25.66
N ILE A 249 -25.53 0.24 -25.56
CA ILE A 249 -25.73 -1.11 -26.07
C ILE A 249 -26.48 -1.92 -25.01
N LEU A 250 -27.62 -2.50 -25.42
CA LEU A 250 -28.43 -3.38 -24.60
C LEU A 250 -27.97 -4.85 -24.76
N SER A 251 -28.04 -5.60 -23.68
CA SER A 251 -27.86 -7.06 -23.67
C SER A 251 -29.11 -7.79 -24.20
N SER A 252 -29.03 -9.11 -24.34
CA SER A 252 -30.10 -9.95 -24.89
C SER A 252 -31.43 -9.87 -24.10
N ASN A 253 -31.40 -9.42 -22.86
CA ASN A 253 -32.59 -9.20 -22.01
C ASN A 253 -33.08 -7.75 -21.99
N GLY A 254 -32.51 -6.87 -22.84
CA GLY A 254 -32.91 -5.46 -22.93
C GLY A 254 -32.29 -4.55 -21.86
N THR A 255 -31.39 -5.04 -21.00
CA THR A 255 -30.68 -4.20 -20.02
C THR A 255 -29.37 -3.65 -20.60
N PRO A 256 -29.01 -2.37 -20.35
CA PRO A 256 -27.72 -1.82 -20.73
C PRO A 256 -26.55 -2.65 -20.22
N PHE A 257 -25.52 -2.83 -21.06
CA PHE A 257 -24.26 -3.37 -20.57
C PHE A 257 -23.63 -2.41 -19.56
N LYS A 258 -23.35 -2.90 -18.35
CA LYS A 258 -22.53 -2.19 -17.39
C LYS A 258 -21.07 -2.42 -17.74
N GLN A 259 -20.38 -1.35 -18.15
CA GLN A 259 -18.94 -1.39 -18.32
C GLN A 259 -18.28 -1.15 -16.96
N TYR A 260 -17.47 -2.11 -16.54
CA TYR A 260 -16.64 -2.01 -15.35
C TYR A 260 -15.20 -1.86 -15.77
N THR A 261 -14.45 -0.99 -15.11
CA THR A 261 -12.98 -0.97 -15.24
C THR A 261 -12.38 -1.29 -13.88
N PRO A 262 -11.44 -2.26 -13.81
CA PRO A 262 -10.63 -2.47 -12.63
C PRO A 262 -10.00 -1.16 -12.17
N PHE A 263 -10.18 -0.84 -10.90
CA PHE A 263 -9.65 0.36 -10.28
C PHE A 263 -9.05 0.00 -8.93
N ARG A 264 -8.24 0.92 -8.40
CA ARG A 264 -7.70 0.80 -7.05
C ARG A 264 -8.04 2.06 -6.28
N VAL A 265 -8.83 1.89 -5.22
CA VAL A 265 -9.12 2.98 -4.30
C VAL A 265 -8.07 2.93 -3.21
N SER A 266 -7.23 3.96 -3.16
CA SER A 266 -6.21 4.09 -2.12
C SER A 266 -6.38 5.38 -1.36
N THR A 267 -6.18 5.30 -0.05
CA THR A 267 -6.17 6.43 0.87
C THR A 267 -5.17 6.21 2.00
N MET A 268 -4.83 7.27 2.71
CA MET A 268 -3.93 7.23 3.84
C MET A 268 -4.39 8.21 4.93
N LEU A 269 -4.41 7.73 6.17
CA LEU A 269 -4.65 8.54 7.36
C LEU A 269 -3.37 8.60 8.20
N VAL A 270 -3.11 9.74 8.84
CA VAL A 270 -2.00 9.90 9.78
C VAL A 270 -2.55 10.03 11.20
N ALA A 271 -2.22 9.06 12.05
CA ALA A 271 -2.45 9.14 13.48
C ALA A 271 -1.19 9.67 14.19
N SER A 272 -1.34 10.62 15.11
CA SER A 272 -0.23 11.26 15.85
C SER A 272 -0.44 11.11 17.35
N ASN A 273 0.65 11.11 18.12
CA ASN A 273 0.64 11.10 19.58
C ASN A 273 0.33 12.48 20.21
N GLU A 274 0.44 13.56 19.42
CA GLU A 274 0.22 14.93 19.86
C GLU A 274 -1.27 15.22 20.13
N ARG A 275 -1.55 16.23 20.98
CA ARG A 275 -2.92 16.67 21.26
C ARG A 275 -3.62 17.01 19.94
N ILE A 276 -4.93 16.74 19.89
CA ILE A 276 -5.79 17.00 18.72
C ILE A 276 -5.48 18.40 18.16
N GLY A 277 -4.81 18.47 17.00
CA GLY A 277 -4.46 19.72 16.31
C GLY A 277 -2.99 19.88 15.92
N GLU A 278 -2.06 19.27 16.64
CA GLU A 278 -0.63 19.31 16.30
C GLU A 278 -0.18 17.91 15.84
N LYS A 279 0.52 17.83 14.70
CA LYS A 279 1.12 16.60 14.19
C LYS A 279 2.62 16.77 14.36
N HIS A 280 3.31 15.73 14.81
CA HIS A 280 4.77 15.75 14.92
C HIS A 280 5.39 16.26 13.60
N PRO A 281 6.38 17.18 13.63
CA PRO A 281 6.86 17.86 12.43
C PRO A 281 7.26 16.90 11.30
N PHE A 282 7.90 15.78 11.63
CA PHE A 282 8.22 14.73 10.67
C PHE A 282 6.97 14.13 10.01
N MET A 283 5.95 13.74 10.79
CA MET A 283 4.73 13.14 10.25
C MET A 283 4.02 14.10 9.31
N LYS A 284 3.88 15.36 9.71
CA LYS A 284 3.28 16.41 8.88
C LYS A 284 4.07 16.62 7.58
N TRP A 285 5.39 16.67 7.68
CA TRP A 285 6.27 16.85 6.53
C TRP A 285 6.20 15.70 5.53
N VAL A 286 6.32 14.45 5.98
CA VAL A 286 6.19 13.26 5.13
C VAL A 286 4.79 13.20 4.50
N PHE A 287 3.74 13.44 5.29
CA PHE A 287 2.36 13.43 4.81
C PHE A 287 2.12 14.44 3.68
N ASN A 288 2.60 15.67 3.85
CA ASN A 288 2.46 16.72 2.84
C ASN A 288 3.21 16.40 1.55
N ARG A 289 4.36 15.73 1.65
CA ARG A 289 5.14 15.28 0.49
C ARG A 289 4.47 14.10 -0.23
N LEU A 290 3.98 13.10 0.52
CA LEU A 290 3.23 11.98 -0.04
C LEU A 290 1.96 12.48 -0.75
N LYS A 291 1.26 13.45 -0.15
CA LYS A 291 0.11 14.16 -0.76
C LYS A 291 0.44 14.76 -2.12
N SER A 292 1.50 15.56 -2.20
CA SER A 292 1.83 16.29 -3.42
C SER A 292 2.33 15.38 -4.53
N SER A 293 2.93 14.24 -4.17
CA SER A 293 3.49 13.28 -5.14
C SER A 293 2.47 12.39 -5.86
N GLN A 294 1.25 12.21 -5.34
CA GLN A 294 0.36 11.12 -5.79
C GLN A 294 -0.99 11.56 -6.40
N GLY A 295 -1.21 12.85 -6.67
CA GLY A 295 -2.56 13.32 -7.06
C GLY A 295 -3.53 13.27 -5.86
N PRO A 296 -4.85 13.47 -6.05
CA PRO A 296 -5.76 13.79 -4.95
C PRO A 296 -5.95 12.59 -4.01
N PHE A 297 -5.19 12.55 -2.91
CA PHE A 297 -5.60 11.86 -1.69
C PHE A 297 -6.65 12.70 -0.96
N GLY A 298 -7.68 12.08 -0.39
CA GLY A 298 -8.63 12.77 0.48
C GLY A 298 -7.98 13.08 1.83
N PHE A 299 -8.19 14.28 2.37
CA PHE A 299 -7.65 14.69 3.66
C PHE A 299 -8.80 14.95 4.64
N LEU A 300 -8.78 14.22 5.76
CA LEU A 300 -9.46 14.63 6.99
C LEU A 300 -8.55 15.59 7.75
N GLU A 301 -8.60 16.87 7.39
CA GLU A 301 -8.00 17.94 8.21
C GLU A 301 -9.05 18.87 8.83
N GLN A 302 -10.35 18.66 8.61
CA GLN A 302 -11.39 19.64 9.02
C GLN A 302 -12.79 19.10 9.40
N ARG A 303 -13.02 17.80 9.64
CA ARG A 303 -14.39 17.33 9.98
C ARG A 303 -14.88 17.61 11.41
N ARG A 304 -14.04 18.17 12.30
CA ARG A 304 -14.48 18.52 13.68
C ARG A 304 -14.81 20.00 13.91
N GLU A 305 -14.75 20.84 12.88
CA GLU A 305 -15.21 22.24 12.98
C GLU A 305 -16.62 22.46 12.42
N THR A 306 -17.31 21.42 11.90
CA THR A 306 -18.62 21.57 11.25
C THR A 306 -19.75 20.69 11.79
N ASN A 307 -19.60 20.05 12.96
CA ASN A 307 -20.74 19.50 13.69
C ASN A 307 -20.68 19.98 15.16
N PRO A 308 -21.50 20.99 15.55
CA PRO A 308 -21.68 21.35 16.94
C PRO A 308 -22.31 20.23 17.77
#